data_AF-A0A2T0MPR4-F1
#
_entry.id   AF-A0A2T0MPR4-F1
#
_cell.length_a   1.000
_cell.length_b   1.000
_cell.length_c   1.000
_cell.angle_alpha   90.00
_cell.angle_beta   90.00
_cell.angle_gamma   90.00
#
_symmetry.space_group_name_H-M   'P 1'
#
loop_
_entity.id
_entity.type
_entity.pdbx_description
1 polymer ?
#
loop_
_entity_poly.entity_id
_entity_poly.type
_entity_poly.pdbx_seq_one_letter_code
_entity_poly.pdbx_strand_id
1 'polypeptide(L)'
;MLIGVLSAIAALLFSVALHTGTATAAPERGFTDQSTSELADTPGKDGGASVNAQYSCSRRVPIPAYYIDIDCSVFSGAIRILVTCSDGYQFASPIIFAGNRFTGRGTCGPPWTVRSANVQEV
;
A
#
# COMPACT_ATOMS: atom_id res chain seq x y z
N MET A 1 -20.99 67.97 31.86
CA MET A 1 -19.72 68.58 31.39
C MET A 1 -18.59 67.65 31.81
N LEU A 2 -17.56 67.47 30.96
CA LEU A 2 -16.46 66.47 30.97
C LEU A 2 -16.92 65.05 30.54
N ILE A 3 -16.59 64.47 29.38
CA ILE A 3 -15.37 64.33 28.55
C ILE A 3 -14.20 63.64 29.27
N GLY A 4 -13.82 62.47 28.74
CA GLY A 4 -12.53 61.78 28.97
C GLY A 4 -12.74 60.36 29.53
N VAL A 5 -12.11 59.28 29.08
CA VAL A 5 -10.91 59.10 28.27
C VAL A 5 -10.94 57.68 27.67
N LEU A 6 -10.56 57.54 26.39
CA LEU A 6 -10.20 56.30 25.72
C LEU A 6 -8.96 55.65 26.37
N SER A 7 -9.00 54.34 26.64
CA SER A 7 -7.85 53.39 26.60
C SER A 7 -8.28 52.05 27.16
N ALA A 8 -7.88 50.89 26.67
CA ALA A 8 -7.06 50.54 25.53
C ALA A 8 -7.32 49.06 25.25
N ILE A 9 -7.12 48.70 24.00
CA ILE A 9 -7.22 47.37 23.43
C ILE A 9 -6.18 46.47 24.12
N ALA A 10 -6.65 45.49 24.88
CA ALA A 10 -5.85 44.33 25.26
C ALA A 10 -6.72 43.08 25.11
N ALA A 11 -7.34 42.94 23.94
CA ALA A 11 -7.69 41.62 23.43
C ALA A 11 -6.35 40.91 23.23
N LEU A 12 -5.93 40.18 24.27
CA LEU A 12 -4.78 39.30 24.25
C LEU A 12 -4.97 38.34 23.08
N LEU A 13 -4.23 38.66 22.01
CA LEU A 13 -4.05 37.86 20.82
C LEU A 13 -3.45 36.53 21.26
N PHE A 14 -4.30 35.57 21.63
CA PHE A 14 -4.00 34.16 21.50
C PHE A 14 -4.03 33.82 20.01
N SER A 15 -3.10 34.40 19.26
CA SER A 15 -2.68 33.90 17.96
C SER A 15 -1.88 32.64 18.20
N VAL A 16 -2.56 31.57 18.63
CA VAL A 16 -2.04 30.23 18.45
C VAL A 16 -2.02 30.07 16.93
N ALA A 17 -0.84 30.31 16.35
CA ALA A 17 -0.53 30.00 14.98
C ALA A 17 -0.81 28.51 14.81
N LEU A 18 -2.03 28.21 14.37
CA LEU A 18 -2.45 26.91 13.93
C LEU A 18 -1.53 26.62 12.75
N HIS A 19 -0.46 25.88 13.01
CA HIS A 19 0.40 25.37 11.98
C HIS A 19 -0.48 24.41 11.20
N THR A 20 -1.10 24.92 10.13
CA THR A 20 -1.64 24.13 9.04
C THR A 20 -0.44 23.53 8.33
N GLY A 21 0.24 22.60 9.02
CA GLY A 21 1.08 21.62 8.35
C GLY A 21 0.15 21.00 7.33
N THR A 22 0.47 21.19 6.05
CA THR A 22 -0.15 20.46 4.97
C THR A 22 -0.10 19.00 5.39
N ALA A 23 -1.24 18.45 5.80
CA ALA A 23 -1.33 17.02 6.04
C ALA A 23 -1.00 16.41 4.70
N THR A 24 0.25 15.93 4.56
CA THR A 24 0.61 15.12 3.40
C THR A 24 -0.39 13.99 3.44
N ALA A 25 -1.26 13.91 2.43
CA ALA A 25 -2.26 12.87 2.37
C ALA A 25 -1.51 11.56 2.56
N ALA A 26 -1.91 10.77 3.57
CA ALA A 26 -1.28 9.47 3.77
C ALA A 26 -1.36 8.72 2.43
N PRO A 27 -0.25 8.12 1.95
CA PRO A 27 -0.26 7.42 0.67
C PRO A 27 -1.44 6.44 0.64
N GLU A 28 -2.23 6.50 -0.45
CA GLU A 28 -3.42 5.67 -0.58
C GLU A 28 -3.04 4.20 -0.45
N ARG A 29 -3.78 3.48 0.40
CA ARG A 29 -3.51 2.07 0.66
C ARG A 29 -3.82 1.23 -0.57
N GLY A 30 -2.97 0.26 -0.84
CA GLY A 30 -3.09 -0.57 -2.04
C GLY A 30 -1.76 -0.73 -2.76
N PHE A 31 -1.83 -1.23 -3.99
CA PHE A 31 -0.69 -1.32 -4.89
C PHE A 31 -0.57 -0.04 -5.72
N THR A 32 0.57 0.65 -5.64
CA THR A 32 0.83 1.91 -6.36
C THR A 32 1.65 1.73 -7.63
N ASP A 33 2.55 0.74 -7.65
CA ASP A 33 3.52 0.51 -8.73
C ASP A 33 3.50 -0.95 -9.17
N GLN A 34 2.35 -1.40 -9.67
CA GLN A 34 2.18 -2.78 -10.12
C GLN A 34 2.42 -2.93 -11.63
N SER A 35 3.04 -4.05 -12.00
CA SER A 35 3.23 -4.46 -13.38
C SER A 35 2.99 -5.96 -13.50
N THR A 36 2.50 -6.38 -14.65
CA THR A 36 2.43 -7.79 -15.03
C THR A 36 3.13 -7.95 -16.37
N SER A 37 3.99 -8.94 -16.46
CA SER A 37 4.77 -9.22 -17.67
C SER A 37 4.78 -10.71 -17.93
N GLU A 38 4.77 -11.10 -19.20
CA GLU A 38 4.89 -12.50 -19.57
C GLU A 38 6.25 -13.06 -19.11
N LEU A 39 6.25 -14.29 -18.63
CA LEU A 39 7.46 -15.05 -18.38
C LEU A 39 8.10 -15.42 -19.71
N ALA A 40 9.43 -15.44 -19.74
CA ALA A 40 10.16 -16.06 -20.84
C ALA A 40 9.70 -17.51 -21.03
N ASP A 41 9.78 -18.04 -22.25
CA ASP A 41 9.33 -19.39 -22.59
C ASP A 41 9.88 -20.42 -21.59
N THR A 42 9.03 -20.80 -20.64
CA THR A 42 9.36 -21.69 -19.53
C THR A 42 8.41 -22.89 -19.56
N PRO A 43 8.92 -24.11 -19.35
CA PRO A 43 8.08 -25.30 -19.34
C PRO A 43 6.91 -25.14 -18.36
N GLY A 44 5.69 -25.34 -18.84
CA GLY A 44 4.47 -25.24 -18.02
C GLY A 44 3.73 -23.90 -18.08
N LYS A 45 4.30 -22.86 -18.72
CA LYS A 45 3.67 -21.52 -18.81
C LYS A 45 2.25 -21.52 -19.40
N ASP A 46 1.95 -22.47 -20.29
CA ASP A 46 0.66 -22.63 -20.96
C ASP A 46 -0.32 -23.49 -20.15
N GLY A 47 0.08 -23.92 -18.95
CA GLY A 47 -0.77 -24.65 -18.04
C GLY A 47 -1.96 -23.78 -17.62
N GLY A 48 -3.18 -24.24 -17.94
CA GLY A 48 -4.40 -23.57 -17.54
C GLY A 48 -4.54 -23.40 -16.02
N ALA A 49 -5.56 -22.65 -15.59
CA ALA A 49 -5.92 -22.52 -14.19
C ALA A 49 -6.06 -23.91 -13.54
N SER A 50 -5.36 -24.14 -12.43
CA SER A 50 -5.23 -25.41 -11.73
C SER A 50 -5.12 -25.11 -10.24
N VAL A 51 -5.83 -25.90 -9.43
CA VAL A 51 -5.87 -25.81 -7.96
C VAL A 51 -4.55 -26.13 -7.26
N ASN A 52 -3.52 -26.53 -8.02
CA ASN A 52 -2.15 -26.66 -7.53
C ASN A 52 -1.28 -25.67 -8.31
N ALA A 53 -1.34 -24.40 -7.94
CA ALA A 53 -0.58 -23.37 -8.62
C ALA A 53 0.92 -23.54 -8.29
N GLN A 54 1.77 -23.59 -9.31
CA GLN A 54 3.22 -23.53 -9.11
C GLN A 54 3.66 -22.09 -9.28
N TYR A 55 4.23 -21.51 -8.24
CA TYR A 55 4.67 -20.12 -8.23
C TYR A 55 5.92 -19.94 -7.36
N SER A 56 6.63 -18.85 -7.59
CA SER A 56 7.74 -18.40 -6.75
C SER A 56 7.56 -16.92 -6.44
N CYS A 57 7.53 -16.57 -5.16
CA CYS A 57 7.25 -15.21 -4.68
C CYS A 57 8.32 -14.72 -3.71
N SER A 58 8.92 -13.58 -4.04
CA SER A 58 9.68 -12.75 -3.11
C SER A 58 8.79 -11.66 -2.53
N ARG A 59 8.85 -11.50 -1.20
CA ARG A 59 8.08 -10.51 -0.43
C ARG A 59 9.04 -9.80 0.52
N ARG A 60 9.30 -8.52 0.30
CA ARG A 60 10.23 -7.73 1.10
C ARG A 60 9.51 -6.56 1.75
N VAL A 61 9.63 -6.45 3.07
CA VAL A 61 9.09 -5.31 3.83
C VAL A 61 10.27 -4.42 4.24
N PRO A 62 10.59 -3.35 3.47
CA PRO A 62 11.67 -2.43 3.83
C PRO A 62 11.32 -1.62 5.07
N ILE A 63 12.33 -1.07 5.75
CA ILE A 63 12.13 -0.07 6.79
C ILE A 63 12.04 1.31 6.12
N PRO A 64 11.01 2.12 6.41
CA PRO A 64 9.99 1.86 7.41
C PRO A 64 8.86 0.94 6.91
N ALA A 65 8.38 0.05 7.78
CA ALA A 65 7.57 -1.14 7.45
C ALA A 65 6.12 -0.87 7.02
N TYR A 66 5.85 0.28 6.41
CA TYR A 66 4.55 0.66 5.85
C TYR A 66 4.39 0.16 4.40
N TYR A 67 5.49 -0.24 3.76
CA TYR A 67 5.54 -0.70 2.38
C TYR A 67 5.89 -2.19 2.28
N ILE A 68 5.48 -2.81 1.18
CA ILE A 68 5.91 -4.15 0.77
C ILE A 68 6.23 -4.16 -0.72
N ASP A 69 7.39 -4.68 -1.06
CA ASP A 69 7.77 -5.01 -2.43
C ASP A 69 7.48 -6.48 -2.69
N ILE A 70 6.75 -6.75 -3.78
CA ILE A 70 6.33 -8.09 -4.16
C ILE A 70 6.78 -8.38 -5.58
N ASP A 71 7.29 -9.59 -5.78
CA ASP A 71 7.73 -10.11 -7.05
C ASP A 71 7.39 -11.60 -7.12
N CYS A 72 6.44 -11.95 -7.96
CA CYS A 72 5.88 -13.29 -8.06
C CYS A 72 5.88 -13.78 -9.50
N SER A 73 6.46 -14.94 -9.76
CA SER A 73 6.36 -15.66 -11.04
C SER A 73 5.39 -16.82 -10.90
N VAL A 74 4.41 -16.93 -11.81
CA VAL A 74 3.40 -18.00 -11.81
C VAL A 74 3.65 -18.93 -12.99
N PHE A 75 4.05 -20.16 -12.69
CA PHE A 75 4.38 -21.17 -13.68
C PHE A 75 3.17 -22.03 -14.05
N SER A 76 2.22 -22.23 -13.14
CA SER A 76 0.94 -22.90 -13.41
C SER A 76 -0.17 -22.37 -12.50
N GLY A 77 -1.43 -22.51 -12.94
CA GLY A 77 -2.59 -22.12 -12.15
C GLY A 77 -2.84 -20.61 -12.14
N ALA A 78 -3.46 -20.13 -11.07
CA ALA A 78 -3.68 -18.71 -10.83
C ALA A 78 -3.49 -18.40 -9.35
N ILE A 79 -2.88 -17.25 -9.06
CA ILE A 79 -2.68 -16.78 -7.68
C ILE A 79 -3.20 -15.37 -7.49
N ARG A 80 -3.39 -15.00 -6.23
CA ARG A 80 -3.64 -13.64 -5.79
C ARG A 80 -2.84 -13.35 -4.53
N ILE A 81 -2.27 -12.17 -4.42
CA ILE A 81 -1.53 -11.76 -3.23
C ILE A 81 -2.45 -10.91 -2.35
N LEU A 82 -2.63 -11.32 -1.09
CA LEU A 82 -3.41 -10.59 -0.09
C LEU A 82 -2.46 -10.00 0.96
N VAL A 83 -2.46 -8.67 1.07
CA VAL A 83 -1.70 -7.94 2.09
C VAL A 83 -2.63 -7.54 3.22
N THR A 84 -2.21 -7.75 4.46
CA THR A 84 -2.92 -7.33 5.67
C THR A 84 -2.10 -6.32 6.44
N CYS A 85 -2.72 -5.21 6.80
CA CYS A 85 -2.13 -4.14 7.59
C CYS A 85 -2.35 -4.35 9.08
N SER A 86 -1.59 -3.63 9.92
CA SER A 86 -1.65 -3.74 11.38
C SER A 86 -3.00 -3.33 11.99
N ASP A 87 -3.81 -2.53 11.29
CA ASP A 87 -5.19 -2.19 11.68
C ASP A 87 -6.25 -3.16 11.14
N GLY A 88 -5.83 -4.23 10.45
CA GLY A 88 -6.74 -5.22 9.89
C GLY A 88 -7.26 -4.90 8.49
N TYR A 89 -6.93 -3.74 7.92
CA TYR A 89 -7.25 -3.47 6.51
C TYR A 89 -6.53 -4.45 5.59
N GLN A 90 -7.19 -4.85 4.52
CA GLN A 90 -6.64 -5.76 3.53
C GLN A 90 -6.81 -5.20 2.12
N PHE A 91 -5.78 -5.41 1.31
CA PHE A 91 -5.83 -5.15 -0.13
C PHE A 91 -5.19 -6.31 -0.87
N ALA A 92 -5.60 -6.50 -2.11
CA ALA A 92 -5.18 -7.63 -2.92
C ALA A 92 -4.67 -7.20 -4.29
N SER A 93 -3.75 -7.99 -4.85
CA SER A 93 -3.34 -7.83 -6.25
C SER A 93 -4.50 -8.19 -7.19
N PRO A 94 -4.39 -7.89 -8.49
CA PRO A 94 -5.13 -8.63 -9.52
C PRO A 94 -4.87 -10.14 -9.42
N ILE A 95 -5.73 -10.95 -10.06
CA ILE A 95 -5.45 -12.38 -10.25
C ILE A 95 -4.33 -12.51 -11.27
N ILE A 96 -3.30 -13.29 -10.94
CA ILE A 96 -2.10 -13.48 -11.75
C ILE A 96 -2.15 -14.90 -12.28
N PHE A 97 -2.29 -15.04 -13.58
CA PHE A 97 -2.40 -16.33 -14.26
C PHE A 97 -1.02 -16.90 -14.60
N ALA A 98 -0.98 -18.22 -14.82
CA ALA A 98 0.19 -18.92 -15.36
C ALA A 98 0.81 -18.20 -16.55
N GLY A 99 2.13 -18.30 -16.65
CA GLY A 99 2.91 -17.64 -17.69
C GLY A 99 3.16 -16.15 -17.43
N ASN A 100 2.77 -15.62 -16.26
CA ASN A 100 2.98 -14.22 -15.91
C ASN A 100 3.86 -14.05 -14.67
N ARG A 101 4.59 -12.94 -14.65
CA ARG A 101 5.27 -12.38 -13.50
C ARG A 101 4.59 -11.09 -13.07
N PHE A 102 4.25 -11.01 -11.79
CA PHE A 102 3.73 -9.81 -11.15
C PHE A 102 4.83 -9.16 -10.32
N THR A 103 5.04 -7.86 -10.51
CA THR A 103 5.80 -7.03 -9.58
C THR A 103 4.91 -5.92 -9.05
N GLY A 104 5.06 -5.55 -7.78
CA GLY A 104 4.22 -4.51 -7.19
C GLY A 104 4.77 -3.98 -5.89
N ARG A 105 4.65 -2.65 -5.71
CA ARG A 105 4.80 -2.02 -4.38
C ARG A 105 3.42 -1.78 -3.77
N GLY A 106 3.18 -2.38 -2.61
CA GLY A 106 2.01 -2.15 -1.77
C GLY A 106 2.31 -1.20 -0.63
N THR A 107 1.30 -0.48 -0.14
CA THR A 107 1.41 0.38 1.06
C THR A 107 0.21 0.20 1.98
N CYS A 108 0.49 0.09 3.29
CA CYS A 108 -0.51 0.16 4.36
C CYS A 108 -0.78 1.61 4.80
N GLY A 109 0.05 2.57 4.36
CA GLY A 109 0.01 3.96 4.77
C GLY A 109 0.41 4.16 6.24
N PRO A 110 1.23 5.16 6.59
CA PRO A 110 1.45 5.49 8.00
C PRO A 110 0.13 5.87 8.71
N PRO A 111 -0.03 5.53 10.01
CA PRO A 111 0.94 4.86 10.90
C PRO A 111 0.91 3.33 10.82
N TRP A 112 0.20 2.74 9.86
CA TRP A 112 -0.02 1.31 9.78
C TRP A 112 1.12 0.58 9.06
N THR A 113 1.49 -0.57 9.58
CA THR A 113 2.57 -1.39 9.05
C THR A 113 2.02 -2.62 8.34
N VAL A 114 2.83 -3.20 7.47
CA VAL A 114 2.55 -4.49 6.86
C VAL A 114 2.65 -5.56 7.94
N ARG A 115 1.54 -6.27 8.17
CA ARG A 115 1.46 -7.38 9.13
C ARG A 115 1.74 -8.72 8.47
N SER A 116 1.17 -8.94 7.28
CA SER A 116 1.39 -10.16 6.50
C SER A 116 1.11 -9.93 5.03
N ALA A 117 1.71 -10.75 4.18
CA ALA A 117 1.35 -10.86 2.77
C ALA A 117 1.30 -12.34 2.39
N ASN A 118 0.12 -12.84 2.06
CA ASN A 118 -0.13 -14.24 1.77
C ASN A 118 -0.45 -14.44 0.29
N VAL A 119 -0.08 -15.59 -0.26
CA VAL A 119 -0.49 -16.01 -1.59
C VAL A 119 -1.73 -16.88 -1.44
N GLN A 120 -2.78 -16.57 -2.20
CA GLN A 120 -3.99 -17.35 -2.32
C GLN A 120 -4.03 -17.98 -3.70
N GLU A 121 -4.25 -19.29 -3.77
CA GLU A 121 -4.48 -20.01 -5.02
C GLU A 121 -5.96 -19.84 -5.42
N VAL A 122 -6.23 -19.67 -6.71
CA VAL A 122 -7.56 -19.32 -7.26
C VAL A 122 -8.07 -20.41 -8.20
#